data_AF-A0A8T2P0S9-F1
#
_entry.id   AF-A0A8T2P0S9-F1
#
_cell.length_a   1.000
_cell.length_b   1.000
_cell.length_c   1.000
_cell.angle_alpha   90.00
_cell.angle_beta   90.00
_cell.angle_gamma   90.00
#
_symmetry.space_group_name_H-M   'P 1'
#
loop_
_entity.id
_entity.type
_entity.pdbx_description
1 polymer ?
#
loop_
_entity_poly.entity_id
_entity_poly.type
_entity_poly.pdbx_seq_one_letter_code
_entity_poly.pdbx_strand_id
1 'polypeptide(L)'
;MEKLDARIRNHDREIEKMCNFHHQGFVDAITELLKVRADAKKLMGQVTDTNRRLQDAGKEVTAQTEEVIRCRVQQRNMATTVEKLQLCIPVLEMYSKLKEQLESKRYYAALKTMEQLENTYIPRVSQYRFCQIMAETLPKLREEIKEISMSDLKDFLESIRKHSDKIGETAMKQAQQHRTFNSAVQKQASMGYTKPLYTLNGRTPTQHNGLSSEEGADEEDDTDEEVLTAQDLVDFSPVYRCLHIYTVLGDRETFENYYRKQRKKQARLVLQPQSNMHETVEGYRKYFNQIVGFFVVEDHILHATQGLVTRAFTDELWNMALSKIIAVLRTHSSYCNDPDLVLELKNLIVIFADTLQGYGFPVNRLFDLLFEIRDQYNETLLKKWALVFREIFEQDNYSPIPVENEEEYKSVISRFPFHDAEIEKQQFPKKLPMSQSVPQIYIQVKEFIYASLKFSESLHRR
;
A
#
# COMPACT_ATOMS: atom_id res chain seq x y z
N MET A 1 114.87 -111.28 21.87
CA MET A 1 113.43 -111.54 21.99
C MET A 1 112.93 -111.23 23.41
N GLU A 2 113.50 -111.79 24.47
CA GLU A 2 113.03 -111.54 25.87
C GLU A 2 113.04 -110.07 26.35
N LYS A 3 114.02 -109.26 25.94
CA LYS A 3 114.05 -107.82 26.29
C LYS A 3 112.95 -107.00 25.60
N LEU A 4 112.44 -107.48 24.45
CA LEU A 4 111.35 -106.83 23.72
C LEU A 4 110.00 -107.15 24.40
N ASP A 5 109.80 -108.41 24.79
CA ASP A 5 108.60 -108.87 25.51
C ASP A 5 108.44 -108.25 26.91
N ALA A 6 109.55 -107.91 27.57
CA ALA A 6 109.51 -107.17 28.83
C ALA A 6 109.10 -105.71 28.64
N ARG A 7 109.55 -105.08 27.54
CA ARG A 7 109.22 -103.69 27.22
C ARG A 7 107.78 -103.55 26.71
N ILE A 8 107.30 -104.51 25.92
CA ILE A 8 105.89 -104.60 25.51
C ILE A 8 105.00 -104.76 26.73
N ARG A 9 105.30 -105.70 27.64
CA ARG A 9 104.52 -105.86 28.88
C ARG A 9 104.54 -104.63 29.78
N ASN A 10 105.63 -103.85 29.79
CA ASN A 10 105.70 -102.62 30.59
C ASN A 10 104.88 -101.49 29.95
N HIS A 11 104.92 -101.34 28.62
CA HIS A 11 104.07 -100.40 27.90
C HIS A 11 102.60 -100.80 27.94
N ASP A 12 102.26 -102.08 27.84
CA ASP A 12 100.88 -102.56 28.04
C ASP A 12 100.39 -102.21 29.45
N ARG A 13 101.23 -102.38 30.47
CA ARG A 13 100.92 -101.95 31.84
C ARG A 13 100.74 -100.44 31.96
N GLU A 14 101.58 -99.64 31.31
CA GLU A 14 101.45 -98.18 31.32
C GLU A 14 100.20 -97.71 30.56
N ILE A 15 99.88 -98.33 29.42
CA ILE A 15 98.65 -98.11 28.65
C ILE A 15 97.43 -98.50 29.48
N GLU A 16 97.47 -99.64 30.18
CA GLU A 16 96.38 -100.10 31.04
C GLU A 16 96.21 -99.19 32.26
N LYS A 17 97.29 -98.62 32.81
CA LYS A 17 97.24 -97.63 33.89
C LYS A 17 96.70 -96.28 33.41
N MET A 18 97.13 -95.81 32.24
CA MET A 18 96.63 -94.59 31.60
C MET A 18 95.16 -94.71 31.18
N CYS A 19 94.79 -95.85 30.59
CA CYS A 19 93.41 -96.17 30.27
C CYS A 19 92.55 -96.26 31.53
N ASN A 20 92.99 -96.93 32.59
CA ASN A 20 92.23 -96.96 33.85
C ASN A 20 92.12 -95.57 34.51
N PHE A 21 93.15 -94.72 34.38
CA PHE A 21 93.13 -93.37 34.95
C PHE A 21 92.20 -92.40 34.17
N HIS A 22 92.11 -92.53 32.84
CA HIS A 22 91.33 -91.63 31.99
C HIS A 22 90.02 -92.21 31.44
N HIS A 23 89.76 -93.51 31.61
CA HIS A 23 88.53 -94.19 31.18
C HIS A 23 87.28 -93.54 31.77
N GLN A 24 87.30 -93.25 33.08
CA GLN A 24 86.15 -92.64 33.75
C GLN A 24 85.85 -91.25 33.18
N GLY A 25 86.87 -90.40 33.01
CA GLY A 25 86.70 -89.07 32.42
C GLY A 25 86.22 -89.11 30.96
N PHE A 26 86.63 -90.11 30.18
CA PHE A 26 86.12 -90.33 28.83
C PHE A 26 84.65 -90.79 28.82
N VAL A 27 84.26 -91.69 29.73
CA VAL A 27 82.87 -92.14 29.91
C VAL A 27 81.98 -90.99 30.37
N ASP A 28 82.46 -90.16 31.29
CA ASP A 28 81.74 -88.99 31.78
C ASP A 28 81.57 -87.97 30.64
N ALA A 29 82.61 -87.71 29.84
CA ALA A 29 82.52 -86.84 28.66
C ALA A 29 81.55 -87.37 27.58
N ILE A 30 81.52 -88.69 27.34
CA ILE A 30 80.54 -89.30 26.42
C ILE A 30 79.11 -89.15 26.98
N THR A 31 78.93 -89.33 28.28
CA THR A 31 77.63 -89.23 28.94
C THR A 31 77.12 -87.79 28.93
N GLU A 32 78.00 -86.81 29.18
CA GLU A 32 77.70 -85.39 28.99
C GLU A 32 77.35 -85.07 27.53
N LEU A 33 78.08 -85.60 26.56
CA LEU A 33 77.81 -85.35 25.14
C LEU A 33 76.47 -85.95 24.69
N LEU A 34 76.11 -87.13 25.22
CA LEU A 34 74.79 -87.73 25.02
C LEU A 34 73.68 -86.91 25.67
N LYS A 35 73.94 -86.32 26.85
CA LYS A 35 73.01 -85.44 27.55
C LYS A 35 72.82 -84.11 26.80
N VAL A 36 73.90 -83.49 26.35
CA VAL A 36 73.88 -82.29 25.48
C VAL A 36 73.14 -82.59 24.18
N ARG A 37 73.31 -83.78 23.58
CA ARG A 37 72.53 -84.19 22.39
C ARG A 37 71.04 -84.30 22.70
N ALA A 38 70.66 -84.86 23.85
CA ALA A 38 69.27 -84.95 24.27
C ALA A 38 68.67 -83.56 24.55
N ASP A 39 69.42 -82.69 25.23
CA ASP A 39 69.03 -81.32 25.54
C ASP A 39 68.93 -80.46 24.27
N ALA A 40 69.86 -80.60 23.32
CA ALA A 40 69.79 -79.95 22.02
C ALA A 40 68.56 -80.39 21.21
N LYS A 41 68.21 -81.68 21.27
CA LYS A 41 66.99 -82.20 20.63
C LYS A 41 65.73 -81.67 21.30
N LYS A 42 65.71 -81.56 22.64
CA LYS A 42 64.62 -80.96 23.40
C LYS A 42 64.48 -79.46 23.09
N LEU A 43 65.59 -78.73 23.05
CA LEU A 43 65.63 -77.32 22.68
C LEU A 43 65.12 -77.11 21.25
N MET A 44 65.55 -77.94 20.30
CA MET A 44 65.04 -77.88 18.92
C MET A 44 63.53 -78.11 18.85
N GLY A 45 63.00 -79.05 19.64
CA GLY A 45 61.55 -79.25 19.79
C GLY A 45 60.84 -78.02 20.36
N GLN A 46 61.38 -77.43 21.42
CA GLN A 46 60.84 -76.21 22.04
C GLN A 46 60.89 -74.99 21.11
N VAL A 47 61.99 -74.81 20.36
CA VAL A 47 62.14 -73.73 19.37
C VAL A 47 61.13 -73.89 18.25
N THR A 48 60.93 -75.12 17.75
CA THR A 48 59.97 -75.39 16.68
C THR A 48 58.52 -75.15 17.14
N ASP A 49 58.18 -75.61 18.35
CA ASP A 49 56.86 -75.38 18.95
C ASP A 49 56.61 -73.89 19.22
N THR A 50 57.61 -73.17 19.75
CA THR A 50 57.52 -71.72 19.97
C THR A 50 57.36 -70.97 18.64
N ASN A 51 58.12 -71.34 17.61
CA ASN A 51 57.98 -70.75 16.27
C ASN A 51 56.58 -71.00 15.70
N ARG A 52 56.03 -72.21 15.86
CA ARG A 52 54.67 -72.51 15.42
C ARG A 52 53.63 -71.66 16.16
N ARG A 53 53.69 -71.61 17.49
CA ARG A 53 52.78 -70.78 18.30
C ARG A 53 52.89 -69.30 17.94
N LEU A 54 54.10 -68.81 17.70
CA LEU A 54 54.34 -67.42 17.29
C LEU A 54 53.72 -67.13 15.91
N GLN A 55 53.84 -68.04 14.95
CA GLN A 55 53.21 -67.89 13.63
C GLN A 55 51.69 -67.93 13.71
N ASP A 56 51.13 -68.84 14.50
CA ASP A 56 49.68 -68.97 14.66
C ASP A 56 49.09 -67.73 15.36
N ALA A 57 49.72 -67.24 16.44
CA ALA A 57 49.37 -65.97 17.07
C ALA A 57 49.57 -64.77 16.12
N GLY A 58 50.65 -64.78 15.33
CA GLY A 58 50.92 -63.75 14.32
C GLY A 58 49.85 -63.67 13.23
N LYS A 59 49.32 -64.80 12.78
CA LYS A 59 48.21 -64.86 11.82
C LYS A 59 46.94 -64.25 12.42
N GLU A 60 46.60 -64.60 13.66
CA GLU A 60 45.44 -64.04 14.36
C GLU A 60 45.56 -62.53 14.54
N VAL A 61 46.73 -62.04 14.97
CA VAL A 61 47.01 -60.60 15.10
C VAL A 61 46.91 -59.89 13.75
N THR A 62 47.40 -60.50 12.67
CA THR A 62 47.31 -59.93 11.32
C THR A 62 45.85 -59.81 10.88
N ALA A 63 45.04 -60.85 11.07
CA ALA A 63 43.62 -60.85 10.74
C ALA A 63 42.84 -59.78 11.53
N GLN A 64 43.08 -59.68 12.84
CA GLN A 64 42.51 -58.62 13.70
C GLN A 64 42.94 -57.22 13.23
N THR A 65 44.21 -57.06 12.81
CA THR A 65 44.73 -55.78 12.31
C THR A 65 44.06 -55.37 11.00
N GLU A 66 43.87 -56.31 10.06
CA GLU A 66 43.13 -56.05 8.82
C GLU A 66 41.68 -55.64 9.09
N GLU A 67 41.00 -56.29 10.04
CA GLU A 67 39.65 -55.93 10.44
C GLU A 67 39.60 -54.51 11.03
N VAL A 68 40.54 -54.16 11.91
CA VAL A 68 40.65 -52.81 12.47
C VAL A 68 40.90 -51.77 11.37
N ILE A 69 41.74 -52.06 10.38
CA ILE A 69 41.97 -51.15 9.23
C ILE A 69 40.66 -50.95 8.46
N ARG A 70 39.93 -52.02 8.16
CA ARG A 70 38.63 -51.95 7.47
C ARG A 70 37.64 -51.09 8.25
N CYS A 71 37.53 -51.31 9.55
CA CYS A 71 36.66 -50.52 10.44
C CYS A 71 37.06 -49.04 10.47
N ARG A 72 38.36 -48.73 10.49
CA ARG A 72 38.84 -47.33 10.43
C ARG A 72 38.52 -46.64 9.11
N VAL A 73 38.66 -47.34 7.98
CA VAL A 73 38.26 -46.79 6.67
C VAL A 73 36.76 -46.51 6.63
N GLN A 74 35.95 -47.45 7.12
CA GLN A 74 34.50 -47.26 7.22
C GLN A 74 34.14 -46.08 8.12
N GLN A 75 34.78 -45.98 9.30
CA GLN A 75 34.59 -44.85 10.21
C GLN A 75 34.96 -43.51 9.55
N ARG A 76 36.07 -43.45 8.81
CA ARG A 76 36.49 -42.25 8.07
C ARG A 76 35.49 -41.87 6.99
N ASN A 77 34.99 -42.85 6.23
CA ASN A 77 33.98 -42.63 5.21
C ASN A 77 32.68 -42.11 5.84
N MET A 78 32.22 -42.73 6.93
CA MET A 78 31.04 -42.26 7.67
C MET A 78 31.21 -40.84 8.20
N ALA A 79 32.35 -40.52 8.81
CA ALA A 79 32.64 -39.17 9.29
C ALA A 79 32.63 -38.13 8.16
N THR A 80 33.24 -38.47 7.02
CA THR A 80 33.24 -37.61 5.83
C THR A 80 31.82 -37.39 5.30
N THR A 81 30.99 -38.44 5.23
CA THR A 81 29.59 -38.34 4.82
C THR A 81 28.79 -37.44 5.77
N VAL A 82 28.99 -37.59 7.08
CA VAL A 82 28.33 -36.74 8.09
C VAL A 82 28.71 -35.27 7.90
N GLU A 83 29.98 -34.95 7.74
CA GLU A 83 30.42 -33.57 7.48
C GLU A 83 29.79 -32.99 6.20
N LYS A 84 29.75 -33.78 5.11
CA LYS A 84 29.13 -33.33 3.86
C LYS A 84 27.63 -33.13 3.99
N LEU A 85 26.92 -34.01 4.68
CA LEU A 85 25.49 -33.85 4.96
C LEU A 85 25.22 -32.62 5.83
N GLN A 86 26.04 -32.37 6.85
CA GLN A 86 25.93 -31.18 7.71
C GLN A 86 26.07 -29.87 6.92
N LEU A 87 26.87 -29.84 5.86
CA LEU A 87 26.96 -28.67 4.98
C LEU A 87 25.70 -28.47 4.11
N CYS A 88 25.03 -29.56 3.72
CA CYS A 88 23.84 -29.51 2.86
C CYS A 88 22.54 -29.18 3.61
N ILE A 89 22.41 -29.58 4.88
CA ILE A 89 21.19 -29.39 5.69
C ILE A 89 20.71 -27.92 5.69
N PRO A 90 21.56 -26.92 6.00
CA PRO A 90 21.11 -25.53 6.03
C PRO A 90 20.59 -25.03 4.67
N VAL A 91 21.14 -25.52 3.56
CA VAL A 91 20.71 -25.16 2.21
C VAL A 91 19.28 -25.67 1.95
N LEU A 92 19.02 -26.92 2.34
CA LEU A 92 17.71 -27.54 2.18
C LEU A 92 16.66 -26.92 3.11
N GLU A 93 17.02 -26.62 4.36
CA GLU A 93 16.15 -25.93 5.31
C GLU A 93 15.77 -24.53 4.82
N MET A 94 16.75 -23.76 4.34
CA MET A 94 16.50 -22.42 3.79
C MET A 94 15.64 -22.44 2.54
N TYR A 95 15.81 -23.45 1.68
CA TYR A 95 14.96 -23.62 0.51
C TYR A 95 13.54 -24.09 0.86
N SER A 96 13.40 -24.94 1.88
CA SER A 96 12.09 -25.32 2.42
C SER A 96 11.36 -24.08 2.95
N LYS A 97 12.06 -23.25 3.74
CA LYS A 97 11.55 -21.98 4.23
C LYS A 97 11.16 -21.02 3.11
N LEU A 98 11.95 -20.96 2.04
CA LEU A 98 11.61 -20.19 0.85
C LEU A 98 10.28 -20.64 0.24
N LYS A 99 10.08 -21.95 0.05
CA LYS A 99 8.82 -22.48 -0.49
C LYS A 99 7.62 -22.14 0.40
N GLU A 100 7.75 -22.30 1.70
CA GLU A 100 6.70 -21.94 2.66
C GLU A 100 6.38 -20.43 2.64
N GLN A 101 7.41 -19.58 2.48
CA GLN A 101 7.22 -18.13 2.32
C GLN A 101 6.49 -17.76 1.02
N LEU A 102 6.73 -18.49 -0.06
CA LEU A 102 6.01 -18.33 -1.32
C LEU A 102 4.54 -18.75 -1.19
N GLU A 103 4.27 -19.90 -0.57
CA GLU A 103 2.92 -20.40 -0.32
C GLU A 103 2.11 -19.47 0.59
N SER A 104 2.75 -18.89 1.59
CA SER A 104 2.14 -17.90 2.50
C SER A 104 2.03 -16.48 1.91
N LYS A 105 2.35 -16.29 0.63
CA LYS A 105 2.36 -14.99 -0.09
C LYS A 105 3.26 -13.92 0.54
N ARG A 106 4.24 -14.32 1.34
CA ARG A 106 5.23 -13.43 1.98
C ARG A 106 6.40 -13.17 1.02
N TYR A 107 6.09 -12.55 -0.13
CA TYR A 107 7.04 -12.41 -1.25
C TYR A 107 8.33 -11.65 -0.89
N TYR A 108 8.26 -10.65 -0.01
CA TYR A 108 9.46 -9.94 0.43
C TYR A 108 10.39 -10.83 1.26
N ALA A 109 9.83 -11.55 2.25
CA ALA A 109 10.60 -12.47 3.06
C ALA A 109 11.20 -13.58 2.18
N ALA A 110 10.45 -14.05 1.18
CA ALA A 110 10.92 -14.99 0.17
C ALA A 110 12.13 -14.43 -0.60
N LEU A 111 12.06 -13.20 -1.14
CA LEU A 111 13.16 -12.58 -1.88
C LEU A 111 14.44 -12.45 -1.04
N LYS A 112 14.31 -12.05 0.24
CA LYS A 112 15.45 -11.98 1.16
C LYS A 112 16.06 -13.35 1.45
N THR A 113 15.23 -14.36 1.65
CA THR A 113 15.68 -15.76 1.82
C THR A 113 16.38 -16.26 0.55
N MET A 114 15.89 -15.91 -0.64
CA MET A 114 16.52 -16.24 -1.93
C MET A 114 17.89 -15.60 -2.07
N GLU A 115 18.01 -14.31 -1.75
CA GLU A 115 19.29 -13.58 -1.79
C GLU A 115 20.32 -14.20 -0.83
N GLN A 116 19.89 -14.55 0.39
CA GLN A 116 20.75 -15.27 1.34
C GLN A 116 21.16 -16.64 0.81
N LEU A 117 20.23 -17.39 0.22
CA LEU A 117 20.48 -18.71 -0.36
C LEU A 117 21.51 -18.62 -1.49
N GLU A 118 21.39 -17.65 -2.39
CA GLU A 118 22.28 -17.44 -3.54
C GLU A 118 23.66 -16.94 -3.15
N ASN A 119 23.75 -15.95 -2.24
CA ASN A 119 25.01 -15.30 -1.92
C ASN A 119 25.82 -16.05 -0.84
N THR A 120 25.16 -16.75 0.09
CA THR A 120 25.82 -17.33 1.27
C THR A 120 25.91 -18.85 1.23
N TYR A 121 24.84 -19.52 0.80
CA TYR A 121 24.70 -20.97 0.98
C TYR A 121 25.04 -21.77 -0.29
N ILE A 122 24.56 -21.35 -1.47
CA ILE A 122 24.83 -22.01 -2.76
C ILE A 122 26.32 -22.07 -3.09
N PRO A 123 27.15 -21.02 -2.90
CA PRO A 123 28.57 -21.09 -3.24
C PRO A 123 29.33 -22.16 -2.45
N ARG A 124 28.88 -22.46 -1.22
CA ARG A 124 29.50 -23.45 -0.33
C ARG A 124 29.23 -24.89 -0.75
N VAL A 125 28.19 -25.13 -1.55
CA VAL A 125 27.65 -26.46 -1.88
C VAL A 125 27.46 -26.62 -3.41
N SER A 126 28.13 -25.76 -4.20
CA SER A 126 28.02 -25.67 -5.67
C SER A 126 28.40 -26.95 -6.43
N GLN A 127 29.16 -27.84 -5.79
CA GLN A 127 29.60 -29.12 -6.35
C GLN A 127 28.46 -30.14 -6.52
N TYR A 128 27.32 -29.93 -5.84
CA TYR A 128 26.21 -30.87 -5.87
C TYR A 128 25.16 -30.48 -6.91
N ARG A 129 24.67 -31.48 -7.66
CA ARG A 129 23.68 -31.30 -8.73
C ARG A 129 22.38 -30.64 -8.25
N PHE A 130 21.93 -30.94 -7.02
CA PHE A 130 20.71 -30.33 -6.49
C PHE A 130 20.86 -28.81 -6.30
N CYS A 131 22.04 -28.32 -5.90
CA CYS A 131 22.30 -26.88 -5.77
C CYS A 131 22.30 -26.17 -7.12
N GLN A 132 22.77 -26.82 -8.18
CA GLN A 132 22.72 -26.29 -9.55
C GLN A 132 21.27 -26.12 -10.02
N ILE A 133 20.43 -27.14 -9.80
CA ILE A 133 18.99 -27.07 -10.13
C ILE A 133 18.31 -25.94 -9.34
N MET A 134 18.64 -25.78 -8.05
CA MET A 134 18.11 -24.69 -7.25
C MET A 134 18.53 -23.32 -7.79
N ALA A 135 19.81 -23.15 -8.12
CA ALA A 135 20.34 -21.92 -8.70
C ALA A 135 19.65 -21.56 -10.03
N GLU A 136 19.38 -22.55 -10.90
CA GLU A 136 18.63 -22.34 -12.14
C GLU A 136 17.14 -22.00 -11.92
N THR A 137 16.57 -22.42 -10.79
CA THR A 137 15.17 -22.19 -10.43
C THR A 137 14.95 -20.83 -9.77
N LEU A 138 15.96 -20.28 -9.08
CA LEU A 138 15.86 -18.99 -8.37
C LEU A 138 15.47 -17.82 -9.30
N PRO A 139 16.07 -17.63 -10.49
CA PRO A 139 15.63 -16.59 -11.41
C PRO A 139 14.18 -16.74 -11.85
N LYS A 140 13.71 -17.98 -12.07
CA LYS A 140 12.32 -18.26 -12.47
C LYS A 140 11.34 -17.88 -11.36
N LEU A 141 11.68 -18.18 -10.11
CA LEU A 141 10.89 -17.78 -8.94
C LEU A 141 10.86 -16.26 -8.76
N ARG A 142 11.96 -15.54 -9.08
CA ARG A 142 11.96 -14.07 -9.06
C ARG A 142 10.97 -13.49 -10.07
N GLU A 143 10.99 -14.01 -11.29
CA GLU A 143 10.04 -13.58 -12.33
C GLU A 143 8.60 -13.97 -11.98
N GLU A 144 8.37 -15.13 -11.38
CA GLU A 144 7.04 -15.51 -10.88
C GLU A 144 6.53 -14.54 -9.79
N ILE A 145 7.38 -14.14 -8.84
CA ILE A 145 7.04 -13.12 -7.84
C ILE A 145 6.72 -11.78 -8.51
N LYS A 146 7.51 -11.37 -9.53
CA LYS A 146 7.23 -10.15 -10.30
C LYS A 146 5.84 -10.22 -10.95
N GLU A 147 5.54 -11.30 -11.68
CA GLU A 147 4.26 -11.48 -12.36
C GLU A 147 3.07 -11.48 -11.39
N ILE A 148 3.17 -12.19 -10.27
CA ILE A 148 2.11 -12.18 -9.25
C ILE A 148 1.92 -10.77 -8.68
N SER A 149 3.00 -10.07 -8.35
CA SER A 149 2.92 -8.69 -7.83
C SER A 149 2.32 -7.71 -8.84
N MET A 150 2.57 -7.93 -10.14
CA MET A 150 1.97 -7.14 -11.22
C MET A 150 0.51 -7.49 -11.45
N SER A 151 0.10 -8.75 -11.25
CA SER A 151 -1.31 -9.15 -11.27
C SER A 151 -2.07 -8.48 -10.13
N ASP A 152 -1.55 -8.57 -8.89
CA ASP A 152 -2.13 -7.90 -7.72
C ASP A 152 -2.30 -6.38 -7.96
N LEU A 153 -1.30 -5.74 -8.60
CA LEU A 153 -1.39 -4.33 -8.98
C LEU A 153 -2.50 -4.08 -10.03
N LYS A 154 -2.63 -4.92 -11.05
CA LYS A 154 -3.67 -4.76 -12.09
C LYS A 154 -5.06 -4.86 -11.49
N ASP A 155 -5.27 -5.83 -10.59
CA ASP A 155 -6.53 -5.99 -9.88
C ASP A 155 -6.84 -4.79 -8.99
N PHE A 156 -5.82 -4.24 -8.32
CA PHE A 156 -5.93 -2.99 -7.58
C PHE A 156 -6.31 -1.79 -8.47
N LEU A 157 -5.66 -1.63 -9.64
CA LEU A 157 -5.95 -0.54 -10.56
C LEU A 157 -7.39 -0.60 -11.10
N GLU A 158 -7.94 -1.80 -11.26
CA GLU A 158 -9.34 -2.01 -11.64
C GLU A 158 -10.29 -1.76 -10.45
N SER A 159 -9.91 -2.22 -9.26
CA SER A 159 -10.69 -2.01 -8.03
C SER A 159 -10.84 -0.53 -7.69
N ILE A 160 -9.75 0.25 -7.73
CA ILE A 160 -9.81 1.69 -7.47
C ILE A 160 -10.80 2.38 -8.38
N ARG A 161 -10.84 2.01 -9.65
CA ARG A 161 -11.73 2.65 -10.61
C ARG A 161 -13.21 2.53 -10.20
N LYS A 162 -13.59 1.43 -9.55
CA LYS A 162 -14.94 1.21 -9.03
C LYS A 162 -15.21 2.03 -7.77
N HIS A 163 -14.20 2.22 -6.93
CA HIS A 163 -14.33 2.93 -5.65
C HIS A 163 -14.07 4.44 -5.75
N SER A 164 -13.46 4.94 -6.83
CA SER A 164 -13.16 6.37 -7.00
C SER A 164 -14.40 7.26 -6.90
N ASP A 165 -15.55 6.81 -7.41
CA ASP A 165 -16.79 7.58 -7.30
C ASP A 165 -17.18 7.82 -5.84
N LYS A 166 -17.17 6.76 -5.03
CA LYS A 166 -17.49 6.83 -3.59
C LYS A 166 -16.47 7.64 -2.81
N ILE A 167 -15.17 7.47 -3.10
CA ILE A 167 -14.10 8.25 -2.45
C ILE A 167 -14.30 9.75 -2.72
N GLY A 168 -14.60 10.11 -3.98
CA GLY A 168 -14.83 11.50 -4.34
C GLY A 168 -16.11 12.06 -3.73
N GLU A 169 -17.18 11.27 -3.66
CA GLU A 169 -18.41 11.65 -2.97
C GLU A 169 -18.17 12.00 -1.51
N THR A 170 -17.47 11.14 -0.77
CA THR A 170 -17.14 11.39 0.64
C THR A 170 -16.26 12.63 0.80
N ALA A 171 -15.23 12.79 -0.05
CA ALA A 171 -14.35 13.96 -0.02
C ALA A 171 -15.11 15.27 -0.30
N MET A 172 -16.03 15.27 -1.27
CA MET A 172 -16.85 16.44 -1.59
C MET A 172 -17.88 16.74 -0.50
N LYS A 173 -18.49 15.72 0.12
CA LYS A 173 -19.39 15.89 1.28
C LYS A 173 -18.64 16.51 2.47
N GLN A 174 -17.43 16.03 2.76
CA GLN A 174 -16.60 16.56 3.83
C GLN A 174 -16.23 18.04 3.59
N ALA A 175 -15.84 18.39 2.36
CA ALA A 175 -15.55 19.77 1.99
C ALA A 175 -16.79 20.67 2.13
N GLN A 176 -17.97 20.14 1.80
CA GLN A 176 -19.24 20.85 1.95
C GLN A 176 -19.59 21.08 3.43
N GLN A 177 -19.43 20.08 4.30
CA GLN A 177 -19.64 20.20 5.75
C GLN A 177 -18.66 21.20 6.39
N HIS A 178 -17.38 21.15 5.99
CA HIS A 178 -16.40 22.11 6.48
C HIS A 178 -16.73 23.55 6.06
N ARG A 179 -17.32 23.73 4.86
CA ARG A 179 -17.80 25.03 4.39
C ARG A 179 -19.04 25.52 5.13
N THR A 180 -20.00 24.65 5.43
CA THR A 180 -21.19 25.03 6.21
C THR A 180 -20.81 25.38 7.63
N PHE A 181 -19.93 24.59 8.25
CA PHE A 181 -19.36 24.88 9.58
C PHE A 181 -18.64 26.23 9.60
N ASN A 182 -17.69 26.46 8.68
CA ASN A 182 -16.98 27.75 8.61
C ASN A 182 -17.92 28.93 8.34
N SER A 183 -18.97 28.72 7.55
CA SER A 183 -19.99 29.74 7.32
C SER A 183 -20.86 30.01 8.56
N ALA A 184 -21.14 29.00 9.38
CA ALA A 184 -21.90 29.15 10.63
C ALA A 184 -21.08 29.89 11.68
N VAL A 185 -19.81 29.50 11.85
CA VAL A 185 -18.85 30.18 12.73
C VAL A 185 -18.66 31.64 12.32
N GLN A 186 -18.54 31.93 11.01
CA GLN A 186 -18.40 33.30 10.52
C GLN A 186 -19.67 34.14 10.68
N LYS A 187 -20.87 33.54 10.57
CA LYS A 187 -22.15 34.21 10.88
C LYS A 187 -22.30 34.51 12.37
N GLN A 188 -21.89 33.59 13.25
CA GLN A 188 -21.86 33.82 14.71
C GLN A 188 -20.86 34.92 15.08
N ALA A 189 -19.68 34.96 14.44
CA ALA A 189 -18.70 36.03 14.63
C ALA A 189 -19.21 37.40 14.12
N SER A 190 -20.02 37.44 13.05
CA SER A 190 -20.58 38.67 12.50
C SER A 190 -21.85 39.16 13.22
N MET A 191 -22.56 38.31 13.96
CA MET A 191 -23.69 38.69 14.84
C MET A 191 -23.25 39.35 16.16
N GLY A 192 -21.94 39.45 16.42
CA GLY A 192 -21.38 40.16 17.58
C GLY A 192 -21.32 41.68 17.46
N TYR A 193 -21.69 42.28 16.31
CA TYR A 193 -21.59 43.73 16.08
C TYR A 193 -22.84 44.33 15.42
N THR A 194 -23.97 44.28 16.11
CA THR A 194 -25.08 45.23 15.90
C THR A 194 -25.54 45.78 17.24
N LYS A 195 -24.79 46.75 17.78
CA LYS A 195 -25.31 47.64 18.84
C LYS A 195 -25.94 48.87 18.18
N PRO A 196 -27.23 49.16 18.43
CA PRO A 196 -27.83 50.43 18.04
C PRO A 196 -27.14 51.58 18.78
N LEU A 197 -26.76 52.60 18.03
CA LEU A 197 -26.25 53.86 18.53
C LEU A 197 -27.37 54.56 19.31
N TYR A 198 -27.18 54.83 20.61
CA TYR A 198 -27.61 56.03 21.36
C TYR A 198 -27.54 55.75 22.88
N THR A 199 -26.57 56.35 23.57
CA THR A 199 -26.72 57.23 24.75
C THR A 199 -25.43 57.32 25.58
N LEU A 200 -25.30 58.48 26.21
CA LEU A 200 -24.11 59.15 26.69
C LEU A 200 -23.85 58.86 28.19
N ASN A 201 -22.56 58.87 28.54
CA ASN A 201 -21.94 59.04 29.88
C ASN A 201 -21.82 57.86 30.86
N GLY A 202 -20.55 57.52 31.18
CA GLY A 202 -20.07 57.59 32.56
C GLY A 202 -19.42 56.35 33.21
N ARG A 203 -18.08 56.36 33.27
CA ARG A 203 -17.19 55.84 34.35
C ARG A 203 -17.00 54.31 34.56
N THR A 204 -15.79 53.86 34.16
CA THR A 204 -14.77 52.99 34.83
C THR A 204 -15.13 51.70 35.62
N PRO A 205 -14.21 50.71 35.67
CA PRO A 205 -14.50 49.28 35.73
C PRO A 205 -14.30 48.65 37.12
N THR A 206 -15.08 47.61 37.42
CA THR A 206 -14.78 46.66 38.51
C THR A 206 -15.30 45.26 38.19
N GLN A 207 -14.41 44.28 38.37
CA GLN A 207 -14.63 42.84 38.34
C GLN A 207 -15.63 42.39 39.41
N HIS A 208 -16.51 41.42 39.10
CA HIS A 208 -16.79 40.28 39.98
C HIS A 208 -17.55 39.14 39.28
N ASN A 209 -17.17 37.91 39.63
CA ASN A 209 -17.79 36.60 39.37
C ASN A 209 -19.32 36.54 39.52
N GLY A 210 -19.97 35.66 38.73
CA GLY A 210 -21.26 35.06 39.09
C GLY A 210 -21.89 34.23 37.96
N LEU A 211 -22.05 32.93 38.21
CA LEU A 211 -22.63 31.89 37.35
C LEU A 211 -24.08 32.16 36.92
N SER A 212 -24.44 31.73 35.71
CA SER A 212 -25.69 30.99 35.44
C SER A 212 -25.57 30.19 34.14
N SER A 213 -25.45 28.88 34.28
CA SER A 213 -25.74 27.88 33.25
C SER A 213 -27.24 27.59 33.30
N GLU A 214 -27.95 27.80 32.19
CA GLU A 214 -29.24 27.19 31.86
C GLU A 214 -29.22 26.98 30.34
N GLU A 215 -28.91 25.76 29.88
CA GLU A 215 -29.90 24.75 29.47
C GLU A 215 -30.65 25.15 28.18
N GLY A 216 -30.18 24.57 27.08
CA GLY A 216 -30.77 24.56 25.76
C GLY A 216 -30.07 23.46 24.97
N ALA A 217 -30.23 22.23 25.43
CA ALA A 217 -29.78 21.03 24.74
C ALA A 217 -30.69 20.80 23.53
N ASP A 218 -30.31 21.38 22.39
CA ASP A 218 -30.72 20.84 21.10
C ASP A 218 -29.80 19.64 20.83
N GLU A 219 -30.27 18.47 21.22
CA GLU A 219 -29.79 17.18 20.74
C GLU A 219 -30.07 17.09 19.24
N GLU A 220 -29.25 17.77 18.42
CA GLU A 220 -29.11 17.38 17.03
C GLU A 220 -28.33 16.06 17.02
N ASP A 221 -29.00 15.03 16.53
CA ASP A 221 -28.54 13.68 16.23
C ASP A 221 -27.21 13.73 15.44
N ASP A 222 -26.10 13.89 16.16
CA ASP A 222 -24.74 13.65 15.67
C ASP A 222 -24.62 12.13 15.50
N THR A 223 -25.23 11.64 14.42
CA THR A 223 -24.78 10.38 13.84
C THR A 223 -23.36 10.67 13.39
N ASP A 224 -22.39 10.37 14.25
CA ASP A 224 -20.96 10.25 13.93
C ASP A 224 -20.82 9.24 12.79
N GLU A 225 -21.15 9.63 11.56
CA GLU A 225 -20.75 8.92 10.36
C GLU A 225 -19.23 9.02 10.33
N GLU A 226 -18.56 8.01 10.88
CA GLU A 226 -17.10 7.87 10.84
C GLU A 226 -16.60 8.31 9.47
N VAL A 227 -15.77 9.37 9.46
CA VAL A 227 -15.27 10.00 8.24
C VAL A 227 -14.40 8.99 7.50
N LEU A 228 -15.02 8.21 6.62
CA LEU A 228 -14.36 7.18 5.82
C LEU A 228 -13.29 7.86 4.95
N THR A 229 -12.03 7.64 5.29
CA THR A 229 -10.91 8.14 4.50
C THR A 229 -10.68 7.24 3.29
N ALA A 230 -9.93 7.72 2.30
CA ALA A 230 -9.55 6.90 1.15
C ALA A 230 -8.81 5.61 1.56
N GLN A 231 -8.15 5.59 2.72
CA GLN A 231 -7.45 4.42 3.28
C GLN A 231 -8.40 3.37 3.84
N ASP A 232 -9.58 3.78 4.31
CA ASP A 232 -10.61 2.88 4.86
C ASP A 232 -11.41 2.20 3.74
N LEU A 233 -11.42 2.81 2.55
CA LEU A 233 -12.18 2.35 1.39
C LEU A 233 -11.37 1.48 0.43
N VAL A 234 -10.04 1.56 0.43
CA VAL A 234 -9.16 0.89 -0.54
C VAL A 234 -7.90 0.36 0.12
N ASP A 235 -7.58 -0.91 -0.14
CA ASP A 235 -6.30 -1.50 0.25
C ASP A 235 -5.19 -1.09 -0.74
N PHE A 236 -4.26 -0.24 -0.28
CA PHE A 236 -3.08 0.20 -1.05
C PHE A 236 -1.90 -0.77 -0.98
N SER A 237 -1.98 -1.84 -0.18
CA SER A 237 -0.92 -2.84 -0.02
C SER A 237 -0.37 -3.39 -1.34
N PRO A 238 -1.19 -3.65 -2.40
CA PRO A 238 -0.67 -4.11 -3.68
C PRO A 238 0.33 -3.13 -4.33
N VAL A 239 0.10 -1.82 -4.22
CA VAL A 239 1.03 -0.81 -4.76
C VAL A 239 2.34 -0.81 -4.00
N TYR A 240 2.27 -0.80 -2.67
CA TYR A 240 3.46 -0.77 -1.82
C TYR A 240 4.29 -2.04 -1.97
N ARG A 241 3.62 -3.20 -1.99
CA ARG A 241 4.29 -4.50 -2.21
C ARG A 241 4.96 -4.54 -3.58
N CYS A 242 4.27 -4.13 -4.64
CA CYS A 242 4.85 -4.13 -5.98
C CYS A 242 6.02 -3.15 -6.10
N LEU A 243 5.87 -1.91 -5.62
CA LEU A 243 6.94 -0.92 -5.56
C LEU A 243 8.18 -1.46 -4.82
N HIS A 244 7.96 -2.10 -3.67
CA HIS A 244 9.05 -2.64 -2.86
C HIS A 244 9.75 -3.82 -3.54
N ILE A 245 8.99 -4.77 -4.11
CA ILE A 245 9.53 -5.92 -4.86
C ILE A 245 10.40 -5.43 -6.04
N TYR A 246 9.89 -4.50 -6.85
CA TYR A 246 10.66 -3.95 -7.98
C TYR A 246 11.88 -3.15 -7.53
N THR A 247 11.83 -2.51 -6.35
CA THR A 247 12.99 -1.84 -5.77
C THR A 247 14.09 -2.83 -5.35
N VAL A 248 13.72 -3.92 -4.66
CA VAL A 248 14.67 -4.97 -4.24
C VAL A 248 15.29 -5.68 -5.45
N LEU A 249 14.55 -5.82 -6.55
CA LEU A 249 15.02 -6.45 -7.77
C LEU A 249 15.84 -5.52 -8.68
N GLY A 250 15.97 -4.24 -8.34
CA GLY A 250 16.71 -3.26 -9.14
C GLY A 250 15.97 -2.70 -10.37
N ASP A 251 14.71 -3.08 -10.58
CA ASP A 251 13.88 -2.70 -11.74
C ASP A 251 12.86 -1.59 -11.41
N ARG A 252 13.17 -0.76 -10.42
CA ARG A 252 12.25 0.26 -9.89
C ARG A 252 11.71 1.20 -10.95
N GLU A 253 12.57 1.69 -11.85
CA GLU A 253 12.18 2.63 -12.91
C GLU A 253 11.13 2.04 -13.87
N THR A 254 11.23 0.75 -14.17
CA THR A 254 10.28 0.04 -15.02
C THR A 254 8.88 0.07 -14.40
N PHE A 255 8.79 -0.18 -13.09
CA PHE A 255 7.54 -0.13 -12.35
C PHE A 255 6.96 1.29 -12.29
N GLU A 256 7.79 2.29 -11.96
CA GLU A 256 7.36 3.69 -11.90
C GLU A 256 6.78 4.16 -13.25
N ASN A 257 7.48 3.84 -14.34
CA ASN A 257 7.04 4.16 -15.70
C ASN A 257 5.74 3.44 -16.06
N TYR A 258 5.60 2.16 -15.71
CA TYR A 258 4.37 1.41 -15.93
C TYR A 258 3.20 2.04 -15.17
N TYR A 259 3.37 2.27 -13.86
CA TYR A 259 2.35 2.81 -12.99
C TYR A 259 1.87 4.18 -13.49
N ARG A 260 2.79 5.14 -13.70
CA ARG A 260 2.47 6.49 -14.20
C ARG A 260 1.76 6.44 -15.56
N LYS A 261 2.18 5.54 -16.46
CA LYS A 261 1.55 5.36 -17.77
C LYS A 261 0.12 4.85 -17.66
N GLN A 262 -0.16 3.91 -16.75
CA GLN A 262 -1.52 3.41 -16.52
C GLN A 262 -2.41 4.45 -15.85
N ARG A 263 -1.92 5.14 -14.82
CA ARG A 263 -2.68 6.21 -14.16
C ARG A 263 -3.02 7.35 -15.11
N LYS A 264 -2.10 7.73 -16.01
CA LYS A 264 -2.38 8.71 -17.08
C LYS A 264 -3.47 8.27 -18.05
N LYS A 265 -3.57 6.97 -18.36
CA LYS A 265 -4.69 6.42 -19.16
C LYS A 265 -5.99 6.47 -18.39
N GLN A 266 -5.99 6.05 -17.12
CA GLN A 266 -7.19 6.08 -16.28
C GLN A 266 -7.71 7.50 -16.05
N ALA A 267 -6.82 8.48 -15.82
CA ALA A 267 -7.19 9.90 -15.75
C ALA A 267 -7.95 10.34 -17.02
N ARG A 268 -7.46 9.97 -18.21
CA ARG A 268 -8.13 10.30 -19.47
C ARG A 268 -9.53 9.71 -19.59
N LEU A 269 -9.77 8.53 -19.02
CA LEU A 269 -11.07 7.87 -19.02
C LEU A 269 -12.03 8.52 -18.03
N VAL A 270 -11.56 8.86 -16.83
CA VAL A 270 -12.37 9.55 -15.80
C VAL A 270 -12.83 10.93 -16.27
N LEU A 271 -12.02 11.60 -17.10
CA LEU A 271 -12.34 12.93 -17.63
C LEU A 271 -13.37 12.92 -18.77
N GLN A 272 -13.74 11.75 -19.31
CA GLN A 272 -14.75 11.66 -20.37
C GLN A 272 -16.15 11.81 -19.77
N PRO A 273 -16.93 12.84 -20.16
CA PRO A 273 -18.28 13.03 -19.65
C PRO A 273 -19.20 11.89 -20.13
N GLN A 274 -20.16 11.51 -19.29
CA GLN A 274 -21.25 10.60 -19.70
C GLN A 274 -22.22 11.35 -20.62
N SER A 275 -22.85 10.66 -21.57
CA SER A 275 -23.67 11.28 -22.62
C SER A 275 -24.77 12.21 -22.09
N ASN A 276 -25.39 11.86 -20.96
CA ASN A 276 -26.53 12.59 -20.39
C ASN A 276 -26.11 13.43 -19.15
N MET A 277 -24.81 13.64 -18.95
CA MET A 277 -24.29 14.36 -17.78
C MET A 277 -24.89 15.76 -17.62
N HIS A 278 -25.17 16.43 -18.73
CA HIS A 278 -25.60 17.83 -18.77
C HIS A 278 -27.10 18.04 -18.55
N GLU A 279 -27.88 16.97 -18.50
CA GLU A 279 -29.34 17.03 -18.35
C GLU A 279 -29.76 17.08 -16.87
N THR A 280 -28.91 16.60 -15.95
CA THR A 280 -29.27 16.44 -14.53
C THR A 280 -28.14 16.86 -13.60
N VAL A 281 -28.51 17.35 -12.42
CA VAL A 281 -27.55 17.67 -11.33
C VAL A 281 -26.74 16.43 -10.93
N GLU A 282 -27.38 15.27 -10.89
CA GLU A 282 -26.73 14.00 -10.52
C GLU A 282 -25.65 13.59 -11.54
N GLY A 283 -25.87 13.88 -12.83
CA GLY A 283 -24.85 13.69 -13.86
C GLY A 283 -23.57 14.47 -13.58
N TYR A 284 -23.70 15.76 -13.27
CA TYR A 284 -22.56 16.60 -12.87
C TYR A 284 -21.92 16.14 -11.58
N ARG A 285 -22.72 15.77 -10.57
CA ARG A 285 -22.23 15.28 -9.28
C ARG A 285 -21.34 14.05 -9.46
N LYS A 286 -21.83 13.06 -10.20
CA LYS A 286 -21.07 11.83 -10.51
C LYS A 286 -19.79 12.11 -11.28
N TYR A 287 -19.83 13.03 -12.24
CA TYR A 287 -18.64 13.44 -12.99
C TYR A 287 -17.57 14.05 -12.08
N PHE A 288 -17.96 14.98 -11.20
CA PHE A 288 -17.03 15.58 -10.25
C PHE A 288 -16.50 14.58 -9.22
N ASN A 289 -17.37 13.74 -8.66
CA ASN A 289 -16.98 12.69 -7.71
C ASN A 289 -15.89 11.78 -8.29
N GLN A 290 -16.07 11.28 -9.51
CA GLN A 290 -15.07 10.41 -10.14
C GLN A 290 -13.70 11.10 -10.31
N ILE A 291 -13.70 12.39 -10.67
CA ILE A 291 -12.47 13.17 -10.83
C ILE A 291 -11.81 13.40 -9.47
N VAL A 292 -12.57 13.85 -8.46
CA VAL A 292 -12.05 14.08 -7.10
C VAL A 292 -11.46 12.78 -6.56
N GLY A 293 -12.20 11.67 -6.61
CA GLY A 293 -11.72 10.40 -6.09
C GLY A 293 -10.46 9.90 -6.80
N PHE A 294 -10.29 10.17 -8.09
CA PHE A 294 -9.04 9.90 -8.79
C PHE A 294 -7.88 10.71 -8.20
N PHE A 295 -8.04 12.02 -8.02
CA PHE A 295 -6.96 12.89 -7.52
C PHE A 295 -6.68 12.71 -6.02
N VAL A 296 -7.67 12.36 -5.20
CA VAL A 296 -7.49 12.01 -3.79
C VAL A 296 -6.63 10.75 -3.65
N VAL A 297 -6.85 9.75 -4.51
CA VAL A 297 -6.01 8.55 -4.58
C VAL A 297 -4.58 8.89 -4.99
N GLU A 298 -4.38 9.74 -6.00
CA GLU A 298 -3.04 10.17 -6.40
C GLU A 298 -2.33 10.96 -5.30
N ASP A 299 -3.05 11.82 -4.59
CA ASP A 299 -2.53 12.58 -3.45
C ASP A 299 -2.11 11.66 -2.29
N HIS A 300 -2.92 10.65 -1.97
CA HIS A 300 -2.55 9.64 -0.98
C HIS A 300 -1.26 8.92 -1.37
N ILE A 301 -1.14 8.49 -2.63
CA ILE A 301 0.04 7.76 -3.10
C ILE A 301 1.27 8.67 -3.15
N LEU A 302 1.12 9.94 -3.51
CA LEU A 302 2.19 10.95 -3.46
C LEU A 302 2.79 11.06 -2.06
N HIS A 303 1.97 11.05 -1.01
CA HIS A 303 2.44 11.17 0.38
C HIS A 303 2.91 9.84 0.97
N ALA A 304 2.28 8.72 0.59
CA ALA A 304 2.60 7.40 1.13
C ALA A 304 3.82 6.73 0.46
N THR A 305 4.15 7.11 -0.77
CA THR A 305 5.26 6.52 -1.51
C THR A 305 6.42 7.49 -1.68
N GLN A 306 7.64 7.03 -1.40
CA GLN A 306 8.84 7.83 -1.67
C GLN A 306 9.19 7.75 -3.17
N GLY A 307 8.61 8.62 -3.99
CA GLY A 307 9.05 8.86 -5.38
C GLY A 307 8.32 8.12 -6.50
N LEU A 308 7.36 7.23 -6.20
CA LEU A 308 6.55 6.58 -7.24
C LEU A 308 5.72 7.63 -8.00
N VAL A 309 5.04 8.50 -7.27
CA VAL A 309 4.33 9.68 -7.77
C VAL A 309 5.09 10.90 -7.28
N THR A 310 5.39 11.84 -8.18
CA THR A 310 6.08 13.09 -7.84
C THR A 310 5.12 14.26 -7.99
N ARG A 311 5.38 15.35 -7.24
CA ARG A 311 4.56 16.55 -7.33
C ARG A 311 4.46 17.09 -8.77
N ALA A 312 5.57 17.08 -9.50
CA ALA A 312 5.61 17.46 -10.91
C ALA A 312 4.69 16.60 -11.79
N PHE A 313 4.69 15.27 -11.60
CA PHE A 313 3.78 14.38 -12.33
C PHE A 313 2.32 14.66 -12.02
N THR A 314 1.97 14.85 -10.73
CA THR A 314 0.59 15.15 -10.33
C THR A 314 0.14 16.51 -10.87
N ASP A 315 1.01 17.52 -10.85
CA ASP A 315 0.73 18.84 -11.41
C ASP A 315 0.53 18.80 -12.93
N GLU A 316 1.34 18.04 -13.68
CA GLU A 316 1.12 17.81 -15.11
C GLU A 316 -0.23 17.13 -15.39
N LEU A 317 -0.57 16.12 -14.58
CA LEU A 317 -1.81 15.38 -14.71
C LEU A 317 -3.02 16.27 -14.42
N TRP A 318 -2.93 17.10 -13.37
CA TRP A 318 -3.94 18.07 -13.01
C TRP A 318 -4.10 19.15 -14.07
N ASN A 319 -3.03 19.72 -14.62
CA ASN A 319 -3.11 20.72 -15.69
C ASN A 319 -3.83 20.20 -16.95
N MET A 320 -3.56 18.93 -17.32
CA MET A 320 -4.25 18.25 -18.40
C MET A 320 -5.73 18.02 -18.06
N ALA A 321 -6.03 17.57 -16.85
CA ALA A 321 -7.38 17.35 -16.36
C ALA A 321 -8.20 18.65 -16.33
N LEU A 322 -7.69 19.69 -15.68
CA LEU A 322 -8.30 21.00 -15.55
C LEU A 322 -8.63 21.61 -16.92
N SER A 323 -7.71 21.51 -17.89
CA SER A 323 -7.97 22.02 -19.24
C SER A 323 -9.12 21.27 -19.93
N LYS A 324 -9.25 19.96 -19.72
CA LYS A 324 -10.37 19.16 -20.25
C LYS A 324 -11.67 19.44 -19.52
N ILE A 325 -11.65 19.53 -18.18
CA ILE A 325 -12.82 19.83 -17.35
C ILE A 325 -13.41 21.17 -17.77
N ILE A 326 -12.57 22.20 -17.92
CA ILE A 326 -13.02 23.53 -18.38
C ILE A 326 -13.67 23.44 -19.76
N ALA A 327 -13.06 22.72 -20.71
CA ALA A 327 -13.63 22.56 -22.05
C ALA A 327 -15.00 21.84 -22.03
N VAL A 328 -15.10 20.78 -21.23
CA VAL A 328 -16.35 20.00 -21.04
C VAL A 328 -17.42 20.89 -20.42
N LEU A 329 -17.11 21.57 -19.30
CA LEU A 329 -18.06 22.43 -18.60
C LEU A 329 -18.52 23.62 -19.45
N ARG A 330 -17.63 24.30 -20.18
CA ARG A 330 -18.02 25.37 -21.11
C ARG A 330 -18.99 24.90 -22.18
N THR A 331 -18.73 23.71 -22.73
CA THR A 331 -19.57 23.12 -23.77
C THR A 331 -20.95 22.80 -23.21
N HIS A 332 -21.02 22.10 -22.07
CA HIS A 332 -22.29 21.68 -21.48
C HIS A 332 -23.08 22.82 -20.83
N SER A 333 -22.42 23.84 -20.27
CA SER A 333 -23.11 25.03 -19.73
C SER A 333 -23.78 25.83 -20.84
N SER A 334 -23.18 25.90 -22.04
CA SER A 334 -23.74 26.62 -23.18
C SER A 334 -25.06 26.04 -23.71
N TYR A 335 -25.28 24.73 -23.50
CA TYR A 335 -26.53 24.05 -23.88
C TYR A 335 -27.60 24.09 -22.78
N CYS A 336 -27.25 24.59 -21.59
CA CYS A 336 -28.15 24.61 -20.45
C CYS A 336 -29.08 25.84 -20.51
N ASN A 337 -30.36 25.59 -20.76
CA ASN A 337 -31.39 26.63 -20.82
C ASN A 337 -32.18 26.78 -19.51
N ASP A 338 -31.87 25.98 -18.49
CA ASP A 338 -32.53 26.03 -17.18
C ASP A 338 -31.67 26.81 -16.17
N PRO A 339 -32.11 28.00 -15.72
CA PRO A 339 -31.38 28.76 -14.71
C PRO A 339 -31.13 27.98 -13.42
N ASP A 340 -32.08 27.14 -12.98
CA ASP A 340 -31.95 26.43 -11.72
C ASP A 340 -30.83 25.37 -11.79
N LEU A 341 -30.74 24.64 -12.91
CA LEU A 341 -29.64 23.72 -13.16
C LEU A 341 -28.27 24.41 -13.26
N VAL A 342 -28.19 25.61 -13.85
CA VAL A 342 -26.95 26.40 -13.92
C VAL A 342 -26.50 26.86 -12.52
N LEU A 343 -27.45 27.23 -11.65
CA LEU A 343 -27.15 27.61 -10.28
C LEU A 343 -26.61 26.42 -9.46
N GLU A 344 -27.23 25.25 -9.61
CA GLU A 344 -26.77 24.00 -8.98
C GLU A 344 -25.38 23.60 -9.50
N LEU A 345 -25.15 23.68 -10.82
CA LEU A 345 -23.84 23.46 -11.42
C LEU A 345 -22.78 24.37 -10.81
N LYS A 346 -23.10 25.65 -10.66
CA LYS A 346 -22.19 26.62 -10.02
C LYS A 346 -21.89 26.25 -8.56
N ASN A 347 -22.86 25.76 -7.79
CA ASN A 347 -22.62 25.29 -6.43
C ASN A 347 -21.70 24.05 -6.41
N LEU A 348 -21.93 23.10 -7.31
CA LEU A 348 -21.08 21.91 -7.46
C LEU A 348 -19.65 22.27 -7.86
N ILE A 349 -19.45 23.19 -8.81
CA ILE A 349 -18.10 23.65 -9.22
C ILE A 349 -17.36 24.29 -8.04
N VAL A 350 -18.04 25.08 -7.21
CA VAL A 350 -17.40 25.68 -6.03
C VAL A 350 -16.99 24.61 -5.02
N ILE A 351 -17.88 23.65 -4.70
CA ILE A 351 -17.53 22.54 -3.79
C ILE A 351 -16.36 21.73 -4.36
N PHE A 352 -16.39 21.43 -5.66
CA PHE A 352 -15.32 20.73 -6.38
C PHE A 352 -13.98 21.48 -6.28
N ALA A 353 -13.99 22.80 -6.50
CA ALA A 353 -12.81 23.64 -6.39
C ALA A 353 -12.28 23.70 -4.94
N ASP A 354 -13.15 23.88 -3.95
CA ASP A 354 -12.78 23.92 -2.53
C ASP A 354 -12.18 22.58 -2.09
N THR A 355 -12.79 21.46 -2.51
CA THR A 355 -12.30 20.10 -2.20
C THR A 355 -10.87 19.92 -2.70
N LEU A 356 -10.63 20.17 -3.99
CA LEU A 356 -9.30 20.00 -4.59
C LEU A 356 -8.28 21.03 -4.10
N GLN A 357 -8.72 22.24 -3.75
CA GLN A 357 -7.86 23.21 -3.10
C GLN A 357 -7.39 22.72 -1.71
N GLY A 358 -8.24 22.00 -0.97
CA GLY A 358 -7.88 21.35 0.29
C GLY A 358 -6.73 20.34 0.16
N TYR A 359 -6.64 19.65 -0.97
CA TYR A 359 -5.52 18.76 -1.32
C TYR A 359 -4.34 19.49 -2.01
N GLY A 360 -4.37 20.83 -2.06
CA GLY A 360 -3.29 21.65 -2.59
C GLY A 360 -3.23 21.71 -4.12
N PHE A 361 -4.32 21.42 -4.84
CA PHE A 361 -4.38 21.60 -6.30
C PHE A 361 -4.74 23.05 -6.68
N PRO A 362 -4.12 23.64 -7.71
CA PRO A 362 -4.45 24.98 -8.16
C PRO A 362 -5.79 25.02 -8.92
N VAL A 363 -6.76 25.78 -8.40
CA VAL A 363 -8.15 25.82 -8.90
C VAL A 363 -8.57 27.17 -9.51
N ASN A 364 -7.66 28.16 -9.59
CA ASN A 364 -7.98 29.53 -10.03
C ASN A 364 -8.74 29.58 -11.38
N ARG A 365 -8.36 28.73 -12.34
CA ARG A 365 -9.02 28.67 -13.67
C ARG A 365 -10.48 28.20 -13.61
N LEU A 366 -10.89 27.50 -12.56
CA LEU A 366 -12.30 27.13 -12.35
C LEU A 366 -13.12 28.34 -11.92
N PHE A 367 -12.53 29.25 -11.15
CA PHE A 367 -13.20 30.51 -10.77
C PHE A 367 -13.34 31.45 -11.97
N ASP A 368 -12.34 31.51 -12.86
CA ASP A 368 -12.45 32.23 -14.13
C ASP A 368 -13.64 31.69 -14.97
N LEU A 369 -13.78 30.37 -15.05
CA LEU A 369 -14.92 29.72 -15.71
C LEU A 369 -16.26 30.06 -15.04
N LEU A 370 -16.32 30.16 -13.71
CA LEU A 370 -17.55 30.55 -13.02
C LEU A 370 -18.00 31.97 -13.38
N PHE A 371 -17.08 32.89 -13.66
CA PHE A 371 -17.43 34.22 -14.19
C PHE A 371 -18.01 34.13 -15.61
N GLU A 372 -17.48 33.25 -16.47
CA GLU A 372 -18.06 33.01 -17.79
C GLU A 372 -19.47 32.42 -17.69
N ILE A 373 -19.69 31.45 -16.78
CA ILE A 373 -20.99 30.82 -16.54
C ILE A 373 -22.00 31.83 -15.96
N ARG A 374 -21.54 32.81 -15.16
CA ARG A 374 -22.39 33.90 -14.65
C ARG A 374 -23.06 34.67 -15.78
N ASP A 375 -22.28 35.02 -16.80
CA ASP A 375 -22.77 35.84 -17.90
C ASP A 375 -23.80 35.04 -18.71
N GLN A 376 -23.57 33.75 -18.92
CA GLN A 376 -24.54 32.82 -19.51
C GLN A 376 -25.82 32.69 -18.67
N TYR A 377 -25.69 32.56 -17.34
CA TYR A 377 -26.81 32.49 -16.42
C TYR A 377 -27.70 33.73 -16.53
N ASN A 378 -27.10 34.92 -16.54
CA ASN A 378 -27.82 36.18 -16.67
C ASN A 378 -28.55 36.27 -18.01
N GLU A 379 -27.94 35.83 -19.12
CA GLU A 379 -28.61 35.80 -20.42
C GLU A 379 -29.81 34.84 -20.44
N THR A 380 -29.67 33.63 -19.91
CA THR A 380 -30.75 32.64 -19.83
C THR A 380 -31.88 33.13 -18.93
N LEU A 381 -31.54 33.74 -17.80
CA LEU A 381 -32.50 34.33 -16.87
C LEU A 381 -33.27 35.48 -17.53
N LEU A 382 -32.59 36.35 -18.28
CA LEU A 382 -33.22 37.44 -19.03
C LEU A 382 -34.19 36.91 -20.10
N LYS A 383 -33.79 35.87 -20.84
CA LYS A 383 -34.67 35.22 -21.83
C LYS A 383 -35.93 34.63 -21.17
N LYS A 384 -35.78 33.94 -20.03
CA LYS A 384 -36.90 33.37 -19.27
C LYS A 384 -37.88 34.46 -18.82
N TRP A 385 -37.38 35.54 -18.23
CA TRP A 385 -38.25 36.63 -17.79
C TRP A 385 -38.85 37.45 -18.93
N ALA A 386 -38.16 37.59 -20.06
CA ALA A 386 -38.74 38.22 -21.24
C ALA A 386 -40.00 37.49 -21.74
N LEU A 387 -40.03 36.15 -21.65
CA LEU A 387 -41.22 35.35 -21.96
C LEU A 387 -42.35 35.58 -20.95
N VAL A 388 -42.02 35.58 -19.65
CA VAL A 388 -43.00 35.82 -18.59
C VAL A 388 -43.60 37.22 -18.70
N PHE A 389 -42.79 38.25 -18.97
CA PHE A 389 -43.30 39.60 -19.19
C PHE A 389 -44.21 39.67 -20.41
N ARG A 390 -43.87 38.98 -21.51
CA ARG A 390 -44.74 38.90 -22.69
C ARG A 390 -46.09 38.27 -22.36
N GLU A 391 -46.08 37.17 -21.62
CA GLU A 391 -47.32 36.50 -21.18
C GLU A 391 -48.19 37.42 -20.32
N ILE A 392 -47.58 38.18 -19.39
CA ILE A 392 -48.30 39.19 -18.59
C ILE A 392 -48.94 40.24 -19.49
N PHE A 393 -48.22 40.75 -20.49
CA PHE A 393 -48.76 41.74 -21.43
C PHE A 393 -49.85 41.19 -22.35
N GLU A 394 -49.78 39.92 -22.74
CA GLU A 394 -50.79 39.25 -23.59
C GLU A 394 -52.08 38.93 -22.81
N GLN A 395 -51.96 38.62 -21.52
CA GLN A 395 -53.11 38.34 -20.65
C GLN A 395 -53.77 39.61 -20.09
N ASP A 396 -53.10 40.76 -20.16
CA ASP A 396 -53.61 42.00 -19.59
C ASP A 396 -54.75 42.60 -20.43
N ASN A 397 -55.75 43.13 -19.75
CA ASN A 397 -56.89 43.82 -20.37
C ASN A 397 -56.69 45.35 -20.44
N TYR A 398 -55.55 45.85 -19.94
CA TYR A 398 -55.15 47.27 -19.95
C TYR A 398 -56.20 48.21 -19.34
N SER A 399 -57.01 47.70 -18.41
CA SER A 399 -58.08 48.46 -17.77
C SER A 399 -57.74 48.82 -16.32
N PRO A 400 -58.22 49.97 -15.80
CA PRO A 400 -58.03 50.35 -14.40
C PRO A 400 -58.55 49.25 -13.46
N ILE A 401 -57.75 48.86 -12.47
CA ILE A 401 -58.13 47.83 -11.49
C ILE A 401 -59.34 48.33 -10.66
N PRO A 402 -60.51 47.66 -10.73
CA PRO A 402 -61.62 47.96 -9.83
C PRO A 402 -61.34 47.36 -8.46
N VAL A 403 -61.64 48.11 -7.41
CA VAL A 403 -61.47 47.69 -6.02
C VAL A 403 -62.77 47.98 -5.29
N GLU A 404 -63.47 46.91 -4.90
CA GLU A 404 -64.80 47.03 -4.29
C GLU A 404 -64.74 47.17 -2.77
N ASN A 405 -63.70 46.62 -2.13
CA ASN A 405 -63.56 46.58 -0.67
C ASN A 405 -62.14 46.92 -0.19
N GLU A 406 -62.01 47.26 1.09
CA GLU A 406 -60.72 47.58 1.72
C GLU A 406 -59.74 46.39 1.70
N GLU A 407 -60.23 45.16 1.76
CA GLU A 407 -59.41 43.94 1.69
C GLU A 407 -58.74 43.78 0.32
N GLU A 408 -59.47 44.03 -0.76
CA GLU A 408 -58.93 44.00 -2.13
C GLU A 408 -57.90 45.11 -2.34
N TYR A 409 -58.16 46.30 -1.78
CA TYR A 409 -57.21 47.41 -1.80
C TYR A 409 -55.90 47.01 -1.11
N LYS A 410 -55.95 46.50 0.13
CA LYS A 410 -54.77 46.04 0.87
C LYS A 410 -54.01 44.93 0.13
N SER A 411 -54.73 44.01 -0.51
CA SER A 411 -54.12 42.94 -1.31
C SER A 411 -53.29 43.50 -2.47
N VAL A 412 -53.81 44.47 -3.23
CA VAL A 412 -53.08 45.08 -4.35
C VAL A 412 -51.89 45.92 -3.84
N ILE A 413 -52.09 46.71 -2.78
CA ILE A 413 -51.03 47.56 -2.21
C ILE A 413 -49.90 46.73 -1.58
N SER A 414 -50.22 45.56 -1.01
CA SER A 414 -49.21 44.63 -0.50
C SER A 414 -48.30 44.07 -1.61
N ARG A 415 -48.84 43.93 -2.82
CA ARG A 415 -48.11 43.44 -4.00
C ARG A 415 -47.32 44.55 -4.67
N PHE A 416 -47.91 45.74 -4.77
CA PHE A 416 -47.29 46.92 -5.34
C PHE A 416 -47.50 48.13 -4.42
N PRO A 417 -46.44 48.63 -3.76
CA PRO A 417 -46.54 49.70 -2.79
C PRO A 417 -46.81 51.06 -3.47
N PHE A 418 -48.07 51.29 -3.86
CA PHE A 418 -48.56 52.52 -4.45
C PHE A 418 -49.20 53.42 -3.39
N HIS A 419 -48.89 54.71 -3.40
CA HIS A 419 -49.44 55.67 -2.44
C HIS A 419 -49.99 56.88 -3.19
N ASP A 420 -51.28 57.16 -3.00
CA ASP A 420 -51.96 58.30 -3.63
C ASP A 420 -53.01 58.88 -2.68
N ALA A 421 -52.75 60.08 -2.20
CA ALA A 421 -53.55 60.78 -1.21
C ALA A 421 -54.96 61.15 -1.71
N GLU A 422 -55.20 61.20 -3.03
CA GLU A 422 -56.50 61.48 -3.62
C GLU A 422 -57.35 60.21 -3.71
N ILE A 423 -56.74 59.07 -4.04
CA ILE A 423 -57.41 57.77 -4.14
C ILE A 423 -57.71 57.20 -2.75
N GLU A 424 -56.83 57.39 -1.78
CA GLU A 424 -57.04 56.97 -0.39
C GLU A 424 -58.30 57.61 0.23
N LYS A 425 -58.60 58.86 -0.13
CA LYS A 425 -59.77 59.63 0.36
C LYS A 425 -61.10 59.28 -0.32
N GLN A 426 -61.08 58.58 -1.47
CA GLN A 426 -62.31 58.18 -2.16
C GLN A 426 -63.11 57.14 -1.36
N GLN A 427 -64.41 57.01 -1.64
CA GLN A 427 -65.24 55.91 -1.12
C GLN A 427 -65.21 54.75 -2.13
N PHE A 428 -65.42 53.52 -1.66
CA PHE A 428 -65.49 52.35 -2.54
C PHE A 428 -66.81 52.33 -3.35
N PRO A 429 -66.82 51.80 -4.59
CA PRO A 429 -65.72 51.15 -5.31
C PRO A 429 -64.73 52.17 -5.91
N LYS A 430 -63.43 51.91 -5.74
CA LYS A 430 -62.34 52.75 -6.27
C LYS A 430 -61.77 52.13 -7.54
N LYS A 431 -61.15 52.94 -8.39
CA LYS A 431 -60.39 52.47 -9.55
C LYS A 431 -58.95 52.93 -9.44
N LEU A 432 -58.00 51.99 -9.45
CA LEU A 432 -56.58 52.33 -9.45
C LEU A 432 -56.15 52.77 -10.86
N PRO A 433 -55.25 53.75 -11.01
CA PRO A 433 -54.84 54.31 -12.30
C PRO A 433 -53.85 53.42 -13.05
N MET A 434 -53.88 52.11 -12.79
CA MET A 434 -52.98 51.11 -13.36
C MET A 434 -53.76 49.84 -13.67
N SER A 435 -53.22 49.05 -14.61
CA SER A 435 -53.73 47.72 -14.92
C SER A 435 -53.10 46.65 -14.02
N GLN A 436 -53.68 45.44 -14.02
CA GLN A 436 -53.16 44.29 -13.27
C GLN A 436 -51.73 43.90 -13.69
N SER A 437 -51.29 44.28 -14.89
CA SER A 437 -49.91 44.09 -15.33
C SER A 437 -48.88 44.79 -14.45
N VAL A 438 -49.17 45.99 -13.90
CA VAL A 438 -48.17 46.76 -13.13
C VAL A 438 -47.77 46.05 -11.82
N PRO A 439 -48.72 45.62 -10.95
CA PRO A 439 -48.37 44.82 -9.78
C PRO A 439 -47.70 43.49 -10.12
N GLN A 440 -48.12 42.83 -11.20
CA GLN A 440 -47.50 41.56 -11.62
C GLN A 440 -46.06 41.76 -12.10
N ILE A 441 -45.78 42.78 -12.90
CA ILE A 441 -44.44 43.13 -13.35
C ILE A 441 -43.53 43.44 -12.16
N TYR A 442 -44.03 44.21 -11.18
CA TYR A 442 -43.25 44.54 -9.99
C TYR A 442 -42.81 43.28 -9.22
N ILE A 443 -43.70 42.31 -9.04
CA ILE A 443 -43.37 41.01 -8.43
C ILE A 443 -42.30 40.29 -9.26
N GLN A 444 -42.47 40.18 -10.57
CA GLN A 444 -41.50 39.47 -11.42
C GLN A 444 -40.13 40.16 -11.48
N VAL A 445 -40.08 41.49 -11.46
CA VAL A 445 -38.81 42.24 -11.38
C VAL A 445 -38.11 41.97 -10.05
N LYS A 446 -38.86 41.91 -8.94
CA LYS A 446 -38.29 41.56 -7.63
C LYS A 446 -37.71 40.15 -7.63
N GLU A 447 -38.43 39.17 -8.20
CA GLU A 447 -37.94 37.80 -8.35
C GLU A 447 -36.72 37.70 -9.27
N PHE A 448 -36.68 38.48 -10.37
CA PHE A 448 -35.52 38.55 -11.25
C PHE A 448 -34.27 39.07 -10.54
N ILE A 449 -34.41 40.15 -9.77
CA ILE A 449 -33.32 40.72 -8.96
C ILE A 449 -32.85 39.69 -7.93
N TYR A 450 -33.78 39.02 -7.25
CA TYR A 450 -33.45 38.00 -6.26
C TYR A 450 -32.68 36.82 -6.88
N ALA A 451 -33.14 36.30 -8.02
CA ALA A 451 -32.46 35.23 -8.75
C ALA A 451 -31.05 35.64 -9.21
N SER A 452 -30.90 36.86 -9.73
CA SER A 452 -29.60 37.42 -10.14
C SER A 452 -28.64 37.57 -8.96
N LEU A 453 -29.16 38.02 -7.81
CA LEU A 453 -28.39 38.17 -6.57
C LEU A 453 -27.94 36.81 -6.03
N LYS A 454 -28.83 35.81 -6.03
CA LYS A 454 -28.57 34.45 -5.53
C LYS A 454 -27.35 33.79 -6.18
N PHE A 455 -27.15 34.02 -7.49
CA PHE A 455 -25.94 33.55 -8.18
C PHE A 455 -24.66 34.26 -7.69
N SER A 456 -24.76 35.55 -7.40
CA SER A 456 -23.64 36.43 -7.04
C SER A 456 -23.20 36.32 -5.57
N GLU A 457 -24.12 36.01 -4.64
CA GLU A 457 -23.86 35.90 -3.19
C GLU A 457 -22.78 34.89 -2.83
N SER A 458 -22.54 33.92 -3.71
CA SER A 458 -21.65 32.78 -3.44
C SER A 458 -20.35 32.81 -4.27
N LEU A 459 -20.13 33.88 -5.05
CA LEU A 459 -18.89 34.15 -5.78
C LEU A 459 -17.93 35.08 -5.02
N HIS A 460 -18.45 35.92 -4.12
CA HIS A 460 -17.70 36.98 -3.42
C HIS A 460 -16.98 36.53 -2.14
N ARG A 461 -16.90 35.23 -1.83
CA ARG A 461 -16.09 34.75 -0.70
C ARG A 461 -14.66 34.44 -1.15
N ARG A 462 -13.93 35.49 -1.47
CA ARG A 462 -12.50 35.62 -1.19
C ARG A 462 -12.18 37.05 -0.83
#